data_AF-A0A3N9Q050-F1
#
_entry.id   AF-A0A3N9Q050-F1
#
_cell.length_a   1.000
_cell.length_b   1.000
_cell.length_c   1.000
_cell.angle_alpha   90.00
_cell.angle_beta   90.00
_cell.angle_gamma   90.00
#
_symmetry.space_group_name_H-M   'P 1'
#
loop_
_entity.id
_entity.type
_entity.pdbx_description
1 polymer ?
#
loop_
_entity_poly.entity_id
_entity_poly.type
_entity_poly.pdbx_seq_one_letter_code
_entity_poly.pdbx_strand_id
1 'polypeptide(L)'
;MFRLVASYAEKHLGKPIVPVNMAGASATIGSRYVKDAAPDGYTILGSHQVVAAAQHTGIVDYSFSSFEGIAQITSTPHIPAVTKEFSQKNNVKNMTDFINYVKKNPGKVIWAYTVGSEDHYTIASLLDKAGVDTKSLKYVNYPGTGPQYAAMVANQVEGMVADYASGKGYFESGDLVPLGIVNTERDAALPNVPTMIEQGIDFSLPVSRGMFAPKGTPAEILDVLDNAYEKALADPELQKKIKDLGSNPKFVPHDEFSTFVKDLDAEMAKLADKMK
;
A
#
# COMPACT_ATOMS: atom_id res chain seq x y z
N MET A 1 12.63 -1.50 -0.68
CA MET A 1 12.04 -2.80 -1.07
C MET A 1 12.54 -3.28 -2.44
N PHE A 2 12.16 -2.64 -3.56
CA PHE A 2 12.52 -3.13 -4.91
C PHE A 2 14.01 -3.42 -5.12
N ARG A 3 14.90 -2.50 -4.73
CA ARG A 3 16.36 -2.71 -4.82
C ARG A 3 16.86 -3.95 -4.08
N LEU A 4 16.30 -4.19 -2.89
CA LEU A 4 16.65 -5.34 -2.06
C LEU A 4 16.22 -6.65 -2.72
N VAL A 5 14.99 -6.73 -3.23
CA VAL A 5 14.50 -7.94 -3.89
C VAL A 5 15.27 -8.17 -5.21
N ALA A 6 15.52 -7.12 -5.98
CA ALA A 6 16.28 -7.18 -7.24
C ALA A 6 17.69 -7.77 -7.06
N SER A 7 18.42 -7.40 -6.00
CA SER A 7 19.78 -7.94 -5.75
C SER A 7 19.81 -9.44 -5.40
N TYR A 8 18.67 -10.03 -5.05
CA TYR A 8 18.55 -11.48 -4.87
C TYR A 8 18.05 -12.13 -6.17
N ALA A 9 17.08 -11.51 -6.85
CA ALA A 9 16.55 -12.02 -8.12
C ALA A 9 17.60 -12.09 -9.23
N GLU A 10 18.54 -11.13 -9.31
CA GLU A 10 19.58 -11.13 -10.34
C GLU A 10 20.47 -12.39 -10.31
N LYS A 11 20.65 -12.99 -9.13
CA LYS A 11 21.41 -14.24 -8.95
C LYS A 11 20.72 -15.43 -9.63
N HIS A 12 19.39 -15.42 -9.65
CA HIS A 12 18.57 -16.46 -10.25
C HIS A 12 18.25 -16.19 -11.72
N LEU A 13 18.21 -14.92 -12.13
CA LEU A 13 18.04 -14.51 -13.52
C LEU A 13 19.30 -14.74 -14.36
N GLY A 14 20.48 -14.77 -13.73
CA GLY A 14 21.77 -14.86 -14.44
C GLY A 14 22.14 -13.59 -15.21
N LYS A 15 21.44 -12.49 -14.93
CA LYS A 15 21.67 -11.14 -15.48
C LYS A 15 21.53 -10.11 -14.36
N PRO A 16 22.37 -9.05 -14.32
CA PRO A 16 22.21 -7.97 -13.35
C PRO A 16 20.85 -7.28 -13.50
N ILE A 17 20.24 -6.89 -12.38
CA ILE A 17 19.04 -6.05 -12.38
C ILE A 17 19.45 -4.68 -11.85
N VAL A 18 19.50 -3.66 -12.72
CA VAL A 18 19.98 -2.32 -12.37
C VAL A 18 18.82 -1.42 -11.93
N PRO A 19 18.68 -1.09 -10.63
CA PRO A 19 17.50 -0.35 -10.17
C PRO A 19 17.67 1.16 -10.35
N VAL A 20 16.86 1.74 -11.24
CA VAL A 20 16.77 3.19 -11.45
C VAL A 20 15.55 3.74 -10.71
N ASN A 21 15.72 4.77 -9.88
CA ASN A 21 14.61 5.46 -9.23
C ASN A 21 14.24 6.71 -10.05
N MET A 22 13.06 6.70 -10.67
CA MET A 22 12.50 7.83 -11.41
C MET A 22 11.38 8.47 -10.59
N ALA A 23 11.76 9.37 -9.67
CA ALA A 23 10.81 10.07 -8.81
C ALA A 23 10.05 11.17 -9.56
N GLY A 24 8.77 11.37 -9.19
CA GLY A 24 7.92 12.46 -9.68
C GLY A 24 6.49 12.03 -9.99
N ALA A 25 5.55 12.96 -9.81
CA ALA A 25 4.13 12.85 -10.17
C ALA A 25 3.47 11.52 -9.78
N SER A 26 3.59 11.09 -8.51
CA SER A 26 2.99 9.84 -8.01
C SER A 26 3.43 8.58 -8.79
N ALA A 27 4.74 8.44 -9.02
CA ALA A 27 5.36 7.32 -9.75
C ALA A 27 5.00 7.21 -11.25
N THR A 28 4.37 8.25 -11.81
CA THR A 28 3.89 8.20 -13.20
C THR A 28 4.99 8.33 -14.23
N ILE A 29 6.08 9.03 -13.92
CA ILE A 29 7.23 9.18 -14.84
C ILE A 29 7.86 7.82 -15.14
N GLY A 30 8.26 7.08 -14.10
CA GLY A 30 8.86 5.75 -14.26
C GLY A 30 7.88 4.75 -14.87
N SER A 31 6.59 4.84 -14.50
CA SER A 31 5.56 3.98 -15.07
C SER A 31 5.35 4.24 -16.58
N ARG A 32 5.33 5.50 -17.02
CA ARG A 32 5.23 5.86 -18.44
C ARG A 32 6.46 5.40 -19.23
N TYR A 33 7.66 5.57 -18.68
CA TYR A 33 8.89 5.09 -19.29
C TYR A 33 8.84 3.59 -19.58
N VAL A 34 8.40 2.78 -18.61
CA VAL A 34 8.28 1.32 -18.81
C VAL A 34 7.11 0.98 -19.73
N LYS A 35 5.96 1.66 -19.61
CA LYS A 35 4.81 1.46 -20.50
C LYS A 35 5.19 1.59 -21.98
N ASP A 36 6.06 2.56 -22.29
CA ASP A 36 6.45 2.88 -23.67
C ASP A 36 7.73 2.12 -24.12
N ALA A 37 8.27 1.22 -23.28
CA ALA A 37 9.46 0.42 -23.60
C ALA A 37 9.15 -0.80 -24.47
N ALA A 38 10.19 -1.43 -25.03
CA ALA A 38 10.05 -2.66 -25.79
C ALA A 38 9.58 -3.82 -24.87
N PRO A 39 8.61 -4.65 -25.30
CA PRO A 39 8.09 -5.77 -24.53
C PRO A 39 9.02 -7.00 -24.57
N ASP A 40 10.31 -6.79 -24.29
CA ASP A 40 11.39 -7.77 -24.42
C ASP A 40 11.97 -8.26 -23.08
N GLY A 41 11.38 -7.81 -21.96
CA GLY A 41 11.77 -8.19 -20.61
C GLY A 41 12.98 -7.45 -20.01
N TYR A 42 13.63 -6.56 -20.77
CA TYR A 42 14.83 -5.84 -20.26
C TYR A 42 14.51 -4.53 -19.55
N THR A 43 13.29 -4.01 -19.73
CA THR A 43 12.80 -2.82 -19.03
C THR A 43 11.56 -3.19 -18.23
N ILE A 44 11.68 -3.19 -16.90
CA ILE A 44 10.61 -3.58 -15.98
C ILE A 44 10.35 -2.50 -14.93
N LEU A 45 9.12 -2.47 -14.42
CA LEU A 45 8.66 -1.50 -13.44
C LEU A 45 8.47 -2.18 -12.08
N GLY A 46 9.08 -1.63 -11.04
CA GLY A 46 8.69 -1.92 -9.65
C GLY A 46 7.64 -0.91 -9.20
N SER A 47 6.41 -1.37 -8.95
CA SER A 47 5.32 -0.48 -8.53
C SER A 47 4.35 -1.17 -7.57
N HIS A 48 3.30 -0.45 -7.22
CA HIS A 48 2.21 -0.83 -6.33
C HIS A 48 0.94 -0.13 -6.81
N GLN A 49 -0.11 -0.11 -5.99
CA GLN A 49 -1.44 0.41 -6.30
C GLN A 49 -1.48 1.86 -6.82
N VAL A 50 -0.39 2.62 -6.65
CA VAL A 50 -0.29 4.04 -7.03
C VAL A 50 -0.55 4.29 -8.51
N VAL A 51 -0.35 3.29 -9.37
CA VAL A 51 -0.69 3.35 -10.80
C VAL A 51 -2.20 3.57 -11.00
N ALA A 52 -3.02 2.77 -10.31
CA ALA A 52 -4.48 2.92 -10.35
C ALA A 52 -4.92 4.23 -9.66
N ALA A 53 -4.33 4.57 -8.51
CA ALA A 53 -4.65 5.82 -7.82
C ALA A 53 -4.39 7.05 -8.71
N ALA A 54 -3.26 7.09 -9.41
CA ALA A 54 -2.91 8.18 -10.34
C ALA A 54 -3.87 8.27 -11.53
N GLN A 55 -4.34 7.14 -12.06
CA GLN A 55 -5.34 7.12 -13.13
C GLN A 55 -6.68 7.68 -12.64
N HIS A 56 -7.19 7.18 -11.52
CA HIS A 56 -8.52 7.53 -11.01
C HIS A 56 -8.61 8.96 -10.46
N THR A 57 -7.46 9.55 -10.12
CA THR A 57 -7.34 10.98 -9.78
C THR A 57 -7.06 11.88 -10.99
N GLY A 58 -6.96 11.32 -12.21
CA GLY A 58 -6.76 12.06 -13.45
C GLY A 58 -5.34 12.58 -13.68
N ILE A 59 -4.36 12.11 -12.91
CA ILE A 59 -2.94 12.45 -13.10
C ILE A 59 -2.40 11.79 -14.38
N VAL A 60 -2.89 10.59 -14.70
CA VAL A 60 -2.54 9.86 -15.93
C VAL A 60 -3.75 9.26 -16.62
N ASP A 61 -3.55 8.91 -17.89
CA ASP A 61 -4.51 8.33 -18.82
C ASP A 61 -4.36 6.81 -19.01
N TYR A 62 -3.53 6.16 -18.19
CA TYR A 62 -3.23 4.74 -18.30
C TYR A 62 -3.44 4.01 -16.98
N SER A 63 -3.79 2.72 -17.08
CA SER A 63 -4.04 1.82 -15.96
C SER A 63 -3.03 0.68 -15.88
N PHE A 64 -3.22 -0.21 -14.91
CA PHE A 64 -2.54 -1.51 -14.86
C PHE A 64 -2.69 -2.33 -16.14
N SER A 65 -3.73 -2.12 -16.97
CA SER A 65 -3.89 -2.82 -18.26
C SER A 65 -2.90 -2.38 -19.35
N SER A 66 -2.01 -1.43 -19.03
CA SER A 66 -0.88 -1.01 -19.88
C SER A 66 0.39 -1.80 -19.59
N PHE A 67 0.32 -2.78 -18.68
CA PHE A 67 1.44 -3.60 -18.25
C PHE A 67 1.01 -5.07 -18.20
N GLU A 68 2.00 -5.96 -18.25
CA GLU A 68 1.84 -7.35 -17.80
C GLU A 68 2.37 -7.45 -16.38
N GLY A 69 1.65 -8.13 -15.48
CA GLY A 69 2.17 -8.45 -14.15
C GLY A 69 3.27 -9.49 -14.27
N ILE A 70 4.41 -9.29 -13.60
CA ILE A 70 5.48 -10.31 -13.50
C ILE A 70 5.29 -11.09 -12.21
N ALA A 71 5.27 -10.41 -11.08
CA ALA A 71 5.04 -11.06 -9.79
C ALA A 71 4.65 -10.03 -8.74
N GLN A 72 3.76 -10.41 -7.80
CA GLN A 72 3.77 -9.75 -6.50
C GLN A 72 5.02 -10.20 -5.75
N ILE A 73 5.70 -9.26 -5.08
CA ILE A 73 6.92 -9.57 -4.31
C ILE A 73 6.77 -9.32 -2.81
N THR A 74 5.92 -8.37 -2.43
CA THR A 74 5.66 -8.10 -1.01
C THR A 74 4.22 -7.67 -0.76
N SER A 75 3.78 -7.89 0.47
CA SER A 75 2.54 -7.38 1.03
C SER A 75 2.85 -6.59 2.30
N THR A 76 2.57 -5.29 2.33
CA THR A 76 2.77 -4.45 3.52
C THR A 76 1.42 -4.08 4.13
N PRO A 77 1.11 -4.50 5.36
CA PRO A 77 -0.10 -4.09 6.03
C PRO A 77 -0.18 -2.58 6.22
N HIS A 78 -1.36 -2.02 6.01
CA HIS A 78 -1.69 -0.68 6.49
C HIS A 78 -2.24 -0.73 7.91
N ILE A 79 -1.94 0.30 8.69
CA ILE A 79 -2.30 0.39 10.10
C ILE A 79 -2.94 1.76 10.34
N PRO A 80 -4.26 1.91 10.19
CA PRO A 80 -4.94 3.13 10.63
C PRO A 80 -4.65 3.37 12.11
N ALA A 81 -4.26 4.58 12.45
CA ALA A 81 -3.85 4.94 13.79
C ALA A 81 -4.32 6.35 14.15
N VAL A 82 -4.53 6.57 15.44
CA VAL A 82 -4.86 7.89 16.01
C VAL A 82 -3.84 8.30 17.04
N THR A 83 -3.80 9.59 17.38
CA THR A 83 -2.96 10.06 18.49
C THR A 83 -3.47 9.51 19.82
N LYS A 84 -2.54 9.31 20.77
CA LYS A 84 -2.87 8.93 22.15
C LYS A 84 -3.86 9.89 22.79
N GLU A 85 -3.69 11.19 22.58
CA GLU A 85 -4.58 12.22 23.12
C GLU A 85 -6.02 12.03 22.61
N PHE A 86 -6.19 11.87 21.30
CA PHE A 86 -7.50 11.63 20.70
C PHE A 86 -8.15 10.34 21.22
N SER A 87 -7.36 9.25 21.26
CA SER A 87 -7.80 7.96 21.77
C SER A 87 -8.32 8.04 23.21
N GLN A 88 -7.55 8.66 24.11
CA GLN A 88 -7.91 8.77 25.53
C GLN A 88 -9.11 9.68 25.74
N LYS A 89 -9.14 10.84 25.08
CA LYS A 89 -10.20 11.83 25.22
C LYS A 89 -11.57 11.31 24.76
N ASN A 90 -11.58 10.49 23.71
CA ASN A 90 -12.81 10.05 23.05
C ASN A 90 -13.11 8.54 23.26
N ASN A 91 -12.28 7.84 24.03
CA ASN A 91 -12.35 6.39 24.25
C ASN A 91 -12.39 5.59 22.93
N VAL A 92 -11.50 5.93 22.00
CA VAL A 92 -11.34 5.25 20.70
C VAL A 92 -10.14 4.33 20.77
N LYS A 93 -10.35 3.00 20.76
CA LYS A 93 -9.27 2.01 20.93
C LYS A 93 -9.08 1.09 19.74
N ASN A 94 -10.02 1.08 18.81
CA ASN A 94 -10.04 0.22 17.63
C ASN A 94 -10.85 0.91 16.52
N MET A 95 -10.88 0.31 15.34
CA MET A 95 -11.54 0.87 14.15
C MET A 95 -13.05 0.97 14.34
N THR A 96 -13.67 0.01 15.03
CA THR A 96 -15.11 0.06 15.35
C THR A 96 -15.46 1.26 16.22
N ASP A 97 -14.67 1.55 17.26
CA ASP A 97 -14.84 2.74 18.09
C ASP A 97 -14.67 4.03 17.27
N PHE A 98 -13.64 4.06 16.40
CA PHE A 98 -13.36 5.21 15.54
C PHE A 98 -14.52 5.49 14.58
N ILE A 99 -15.01 4.47 13.88
CA ILE A 99 -16.17 4.58 12.97
C ILE A 99 -17.41 5.09 13.74
N ASN A 100 -17.67 4.54 14.93
CA ASN A 100 -18.78 4.98 15.77
C ASN A 100 -18.63 6.44 16.22
N TYR A 101 -17.41 6.87 16.53
CA TYR A 101 -17.11 8.25 16.87
C TYR A 101 -17.35 9.18 15.68
N VAL A 102 -16.81 8.85 14.50
CA VAL A 102 -16.96 9.65 13.27
C VAL A 102 -18.43 9.77 12.86
N LYS A 103 -19.20 8.68 12.93
CA LYS A 103 -20.67 8.69 12.68
C LYS A 103 -21.40 9.70 13.56
N LYS A 104 -21.03 9.81 14.84
CA LYS A 104 -21.66 10.72 15.80
C LYS A 104 -21.12 12.14 15.72
N ASN A 105 -19.91 12.33 15.17
CA ASN A 105 -19.16 13.57 15.21
C ASN A 105 -18.58 13.93 13.82
N PRO A 106 -19.41 14.05 12.76
CA PRO A 106 -18.91 14.36 11.44
C PRO A 106 -18.16 15.70 11.41
N GLY A 107 -17.02 15.73 10.72
CA GLY A 107 -16.15 16.91 10.57
C GLY A 107 -15.32 17.28 11.80
N LYS A 108 -15.27 16.42 12.83
CA LYS A 108 -14.49 16.65 14.07
C LYS A 108 -13.10 16.01 14.07
N VAL A 109 -12.85 15.05 13.19
CA VAL A 109 -11.54 14.39 13.06
C VAL A 109 -10.82 14.97 11.85
N ILE A 110 -9.60 15.45 12.07
CA ILE A 110 -8.64 15.84 11.04
C ILE A 110 -7.73 14.64 10.75
N TRP A 111 -7.76 14.17 9.51
CA TRP A 111 -7.04 12.99 9.04
C TRP A 111 -5.93 13.40 8.08
N ALA A 112 -4.69 13.02 8.38
CA ALA A 112 -3.56 13.20 7.49
C ALA A 112 -3.55 12.12 6.39
N TYR A 113 -3.25 12.56 5.17
CA TYR A 113 -3.16 11.69 4.00
C TYR A 113 -2.26 12.30 2.92
N THR A 114 -1.95 11.51 1.90
CA THR A 114 -1.39 11.99 0.65
C THR A 114 -2.43 11.84 -0.45
N VAL A 115 -2.76 12.93 -1.15
CA VAL A 115 -3.72 12.90 -2.27
C VAL A 115 -3.31 11.87 -3.32
N GLY A 116 -4.25 11.01 -3.69
CA GLY A 116 -4.04 9.98 -4.71
C GLY A 116 -3.04 8.89 -4.30
N SER A 117 -2.87 8.66 -3.00
CA SER A 117 -2.02 7.60 -2.46
C SER A 117 -2.84 6.55 -1.70
N GLU A 118 -2.21 5.42 -1.37
CA GLU A 118 -2.90 4.27 -0.79
C GLU A 118 -3.42 4.50 0.62
N ASP A 119 -2.82 5.44 1.37
CA ASP A 119 -3.33 5.88 2.66
C ASP A 119 -4.73 6.50 2.52
N HIS A 120 -4.94 7.32 1.49
CA HIS A 120 -6.22 7.92 1.15
C HIS A 120 -7.24 6.85 0.79
N TYR A 121 -6.87 5.95 -0.11
CA TYR A 121 -7.73 4.86 -0.54
C TYR A 121 -8.17 4.02 0.65
N THR A 122 -7.23 3.62 1.50
CA THR A 122 -7.48 2.77 2.67
C THR A 122 -8.52 3.35 3.61
N ILE A 123 -8.37 4.61 4.02
CA ILE A 123 -9.34 5.22 4.93
C ILE A 123 -10.69 5.45 4.25
N ALA A 124 -10.71 5.80 2.95
CA ALA A 124 -11.94 5.96 2.19
C ALA A 124 -12.70 4.62 2.08
N SER A 125 -12.01 3.52 1.78
CA SER A 125 -12.59 2.18 1.74
C SER A 125 -13.15 1.73 3.09
N LEU A 126 -12.42 1.98 4.18
CA LEU A 126 -12.86 1.63 5.53
C LEU A 126 -14.17 2.34 5.91
N LEU A 127 -14.25 3.63 5.65
CA LEU A 127 -15.47 4.41 5.91
C LEU A 127 -16.62 3.95 5.01
N ASP A 128 -16.36 3.72 3.72
CA ASP A 128 -17.38 3.29 2.78
C ASP A 128 -17.97 1.91 3.14
N LYS A 129 -17.10 0.93 3.44
CA LYS A 129 -17.51 -0.40 3.90
C LYS A 129 -18.30 -0.35 5.21
N ALA A 130 -18.05 0.67 6.03
CA ALA A 130 -18.78 0.91 7.28
C ALA A 130 -20.07 1.75 7.11
N GLY A 131 -20.40 2.16 5.88
CA GLY A 131 -21.54 3.02 5.57
C GLY A 131 -21.39 4.45 6.12
N VAL A 132 -20.17 4.97 6.18
CA VAL A 132 -19.85 6.34 6.61
C VAL A 132 -19.43 7.15 5.39
N ASP A 133 -20.02 8.33 5.22
CA ASP A 133 -19.58 9.28 4.19
C ASP A 133 -18.11 9.66 4.47
N THR A 134 -17.23 9.52 3.47
CA THR A 134 -15.81 9.87 3.58
C THR A 134 -15.61 11.33 3.99
N LYS A 135 -16.54 12.22 3.63
CA LYS A 135 -16.55 13.65 4.01
C LYS A 135 -16.84 13.89 5.49
N SER A 136 -17.11 12.84 6.26
CA SER A 136 -17.21 12.91 7.72
C SER A 136 -15.84 13.15 8.37
N LEU A 137 -14.73 12.96 7.65
CA LEU A 137 -13.40 13.39 8.04
C LEU A 137 -13.02 14.71 7.39
N LYS A 138 -12.23 15.52 8.09
CA LYS A 138 -11.50 16.64 7.48
C LYS A 138 -10.13 16.14 7.06
N TYR A 139 -9.80 16.26 5.79
CA TYR A 139 -8.52 15.77 5.29
C TYR A 139 -7.48 16.90 5.21
N VAL A 140 -6.25 16.62 5.63
CA VAL A 140 -5.09 17.51 5.45
C VAL A 140 -4.03 16.77 4.64
N ASN A 141 -3.74 17.30 3.44
CA ASN A 141 -2.79 16.69 2.53
C ASN A 141 -1.34 16.98 2.97
N TYR A 142 -0.52 15.94 2.96
CA TYR A 142 0.92 15.99 3.19
C TYR A 142 1.67 15.39 2.00
N PRO A 143 2.92 15.80 1.73
CA PRO A 143 3.67 15.32 0.57
C PRO A 143 4.25 13.89 0.75
N GLY A 144 3.88 13.18 1.82
CA GLY A 144 4.29 11.81 2.10
C GLY A 144 4.25 11.46 3.58
N THR A 145 4.61 10.22 3.91
CA THR A 145 4.46 9.62 5.25
C THR A 145 5.21 10.35 6.36
N GLY A 146 6.45 10.79 6.12
CA GLY A 146 7.27 11.45 7.16
C GLY A 146 6.62 12.72 7.74
N PRO A 147 6.21 13.68 6.90
CA PRO A 147 5.44 14.84 7.35
C PRO A 147 4.11 14.50 8.06
N GLN A 148 3.43 13.41 7.68
CA GLN A 148 2.21 12.97 8.39
C GLN A 148 2.53 12.55 9.83
N TYR A 149 3.58 11.75 10.05
CA TYR A 149 4.02 11.39 11.41
C TYR A 149 4.40 12.63 12.23
N ALA A 150 5.10 13.59 11.64
CA ALA A 150 5.45 14.83 12.34
C ALA A 150 4.20 15.59 12.81
N ALA A 151 3.16 15.67 11.98
CA ALA A 151 1.89 16.29 12.33
C ALA A 151 1.13 15.52 13.42
N MET A 152 1.12 14.18 13.35
CA MET A 152 0.51 13.33 14.37
C MET A 152 1.19 13.52 15.75
N VAL A 153 2.53 13.50 15.80
CA VAL A 153 3.30 13.68 17.03
C VAL A 153 3.13 15.09 17.61
N ALA A 154 2.93 16.09 16.75
CA ALA A 154 2.62 17.46 17.15
C ALA A 154 1.14 17.67 17.52
N ASN A 155 0.29 16.63 17.47
CA ASN A 155 -1.17 16.70 17.63
C ASN A 155 -1.85 17.75 16.73
N GLN A 156 -1.32 17.96 15.52
CA GLN A 156 -1.93 18.84 14.51
C GLN A 156 -3.06 18.16 13.74
N VAL A 157 -3.08 16.83 13.77
CA VAL A 157 -4.07 15.95 13.16
C VAL A 157 -4.35 14.80 14.13
N GLU A 158 -5.54 14.22 14.09
CA GLU A 158 -5.94 13.16 15.01
C GLU A 158 -5.64 11.75 14.49
N GLY A 159 -5.55 11.55 13.17
CA GLY A 159 -5.39 10.22 12.59
C GLY A 159 -4.64 10.20 11.25
N MET A 160 -4.08 9.04 10.93
CA MET A 160 -3.44 8.73 9.65
C MET A 160 -3.52 7.23 9.36
N VAL A 161 -3.22 6.83 8.12
CA VAL A 161 -2.88 5.43 7.82
C VAL A 161 -1.37 5.27 7.89
N ALA A 162 -0.90 4.48 8.85
CA ALA A 162 0.50 4.22 9.11
C ALA A 162 0.99 2.92 8.46
N ASP A 163 2.32 2.77 8.42
CA ASP A 163 3.02 1.52 8.14
C ASP A 163 3.91 1.14 9.33
N TYR A 164 4.20 -0.15 9.50
CA TYR A 164 4.98 -0.59 10.65
C TYR A 164 6.42 -0.06 10.64
N ALA A 165 7.06 0.03 9.47
CA ALA A 165 8.46 0.43 9.36
C ALA A 165 8.70 1.84 9.90
N SER A 166 7.78 2.77 9.60
CA SER A 166 7.84 4.16 10.03
C SER A 166 7.18 4.37 11.40
N GLY A 167 6.20 3.52 11.75
CA GLY A 167 5.38 3.67 12.95
C GLY A 167 5.86 2.94 14.19
N LYS A 168 6.75 1.95 14.06
CA LYS A 168 7.14 1.02 15.12
C LYS A 168 7.41 1.72 16.46
N GLY A 169 8.31 2.70 16.48
CA GLY A 169 8.69 3.38 17.72
C GLY A 169 7.52 4.09 18.41
N TYR A 170 6.58 4.63 17.63
CA TYR A 170 5.39 5.31 18.15
C TYR A 170 4.31 4.35 18.65
N PHE A 171 4.22 3.17 18.05
CA PHE A 171 3.36 2.10 18.55
C PHE A 171 3.92 1.50 19.85
N GLU A 172 5.24 1.33 19.94
CA GLU A 172 5.93 0.83 21.13
C GLU A 172 5.87 1.83 22.30
N SER A 173 6.03 3.14 22.03
CA SER A 173 5.88 4.18 23.07
C SER A 173 4.43 4.43 23.48
N GLY A 174 3.48 4.03 22.63
CA GLY A 174 2.06 4.31 22.78
C GLY A 174 1.67 5.75 22.47
N ASP A 175 2.52 6.51 21.77
CA ASP A 175 2.19 7.86 21.28
C ASP A 175 1.11 7.81 20.19
N LEU A 176 1.12 6.72 19.40
CA LEU A 176 0.09 6.40 18.44
C LEU A 176 -0.64 5.11 18.82
N VAL A 177 -1.96 5.13 18.68
CA VAL A 177 -2.84 4.00 18.98
C VAL A 177 -3.27 3.37 17.66
N PRO A 178 -2.80 2.16 17.33
CA PRO A 178 -3.24 1.44 16.14
C PRO A 178 -4.70 1.00 16.31
N LEU A 179 -5.52 1.27 15.31
CA LEU A 179 -6.96 0.95 15.31
C LEU A 179 -7.26 -0.42 14.70
N GLY A 180 -6.33 -0.98 13.93
CA GLY A 180 -6.45 -2.29 13.32
C GLY A 180 -5.40 -2.53 12.25
N ILE A 181 -5.28 -3.78 11.82
CA ILE A 181 -4.42 -4.18 10.70
C ILE A 181 -5.26 -4.39 9.44
N VAL A 182 -4.95 -3.68 8.36
CA VAL A 182 -5.53 -3.90 7.03
C VAL A 182 -4.74 -5.01 6.34
N ASN A 183 -5.05 -6.24 6.74
CA ASN A 183 -4.49 -7.48 6.20
C ASN A 183 -5.44 -8.63 6.56
N THR A 184 -5.28 -9.78 5.92
CA THR A 184 -6.06 -10.99 6.25
C THR A 184 -5.69 -11.56 7.62
N GLU A 185 -4.42 -11.40 8.02
CA GLU A 185 -3.87 -11.90 9.28
C GLU A 185 -3.25 -10.75 10.09
N ARG A 186 -3.16 -10.93 11.41
CA ARG A 186 -2.49 -9.97 12.28
C ARG A 186 -1.01 -9.84 11.92
N ASP A 187 -0.46 -8.67 12.16
CA ASP A 187 0.97 -8.46 12.03
C ASP A 187 1.70 -9.11 13.21
N ALA A 188 2.70 -9.95 12.95
CA ALA A 188 3.50 -10.60 13.98
C ALA A 188 4.22 -9.58 14.89
N ALA A 189 4.47 -8.37 14.37
CA ALA A 189 5.07 -7.29 15.11
C ALA A 189 4.07 -6.49 15.96
N LEU A 190 2.77 -6.64 15.71
CA LEU A 190 1.66 -6.06 16.47
C LEU A 190 0.61 -7.13 16.80
N PRO A 191 0.97 -8.21 17.53
CA PRO A 191 0.11 -9.40 17.68
C PRO A 191 -1.20 -9.12 18.44
N ASN A 192 -1.22 -8.04 19.23
CA ASN A 192 -2.38 -7.62 20.01
C ASN A 192 -3.35 -6.72 19.24
N VAL A 193 -2.98 -6.27 18.03
CA VAL A 193 -3.82 -5.41 17.21
C VAL A 193 -4.67 -6.29 16.28
N PRO A 194 -6.01 -6.25 16.37
CA PRO A 194 -6.86 -7.07 15.54
C PRO A 194 -6.85 -6.60 14.08
N THR A 195 -7.12 -7.50 13.15
CA THR A 195 -7.38 -7.13 11.75
C THR A 195 -8.72 -6.40 11.62
N MET A 196 -8.97 -5.80 10.45
CA MET A 196 -10.29 -5.23 10.15
C MET A 196 -11.37 -6.31 10.08
N ILE A 197 -11.02 -7.50 9.56
CA ILE A 197 -11.92 -8.65 9.47
C ILE A 197 -12.34 -9.14 10.86
N GLU A 198 -11.39 -9.24 11.81
CA GLU A 198 -11.70 -9.60 13.20
C GLU A 198 -12.60 -8.58 13.91
N GLN A 199 -12.61 -7.33 13.43
CA GLN A 199 -13.48 -6.26 13.91
C GLN A 199 -14.84 -6.21 13.18
N GLY A 200 -15.10 -7.12 12.24
CA GLY A 200 -16.35 -7.20 11.48
C GLY A 200 -16.40 -6.29 10.24
N ILE A 201 -15.26 -5.76 9.80
CA ILE A 201 -15.15 -4.93 8.59
C ILE A 201 -14.52 -5.80 7.49
N ASP A 202 -15.30 -6.15 6.47
CA ASP A 202 -14.84 -6.95 5.33
C ASP A 202 -13.97 -6.12 4.37
N PHE A 203 -12.75 -5.86 4.83
CA PHE A 203 -11.73 -5.11 4.11
C PHE A 203 -10.32 -5.62 4.45
N SER A 204 -9.62 -6.10 3.44
CA SER A 204 -8.22 -6.51 3.55
C SER A 204 -7.47 -6.17 2.28
N LEU A 205 -6.91 -4.96 2.23
CA LEU A 205 -6.07 -4.54 1.12
C LEU A 205 -4.72 -4.01 1.62
N PRO A 206 -3.74 -4.89 1.87
CA PRO A 206 -2.38 -4.45 2.14
C PRO A 206 -1.75 -3.82 0.89
N VAL A 207 -0.69 -3.04 1.06
CA VAL A 207 0.10 -2.49 -0.06
C VAL A 207 0.82 -3.64 -0.78
N SER A 208 0.35 -3.94 -1.99
CA SER A 208 0.88 -5.00 -2.85
C SER A 208 1.94 -4.40 -3.75
N ARG A 209 3.21 -4.67 -3.47
CA ARG A 209 4.31 -4.30 -4.37
C ARG A 209 4.57 -5.45 -5.32
N GLY A 210 4.66 -5.11 -6.60
CA GLY A 210 4.94 -6.07 -7.65
C GLY A 210 5.83 -5.51 -8.73
N MET A 211 6.25 -6.44 -9.59
CA MET A 211 7.04 -6.18 -10.77
C MET A 211 6.14 -6.28 -11.99
N PHE A 212 6.36 -5.41 -12.96
CA PHE A 212 5.55 -5.30 -14.17
C PHE A 212 6.44 -5.18 -15.40
N ALA A 213 6.01 -5.76 -16.51
CA ALA A 213 6.62 -5.60 -17.83
C ALA A 213 5.72 -4.74 -18.74
N PRO A 214 6.25 -4.21 -19.86
CA PRO A 214 5.43 -3.53 -20.86
C PRO A 214 4.35 -4.48 -21.41
N LYS A 215 3.19 -3.93 -21.78
CA LYS A 215 2.10 -4.71 -22.37
C LYS A 215 2.58 -5.51 -23.58
N GLY A 216 2.12 -6.76 -23.71
CA GLY A 216 2.48 -7.63 -24.81
C GLY A 216 3.84 -8.31 -24.66
N THR A 217 4.47 -8.22 -23.48
CA THR A 217 5.64 -9.04 -23.15
C THR A 217 5.24 -10.52 -23.24
N PRO A 218 5.95 -11.36 -24.03
CA PRO A 218 5.60 -12.76 -24.19
C PRO A 218 5.58 -13.54 -22.87
N ALA A 219 4.67 -14.51 -22.75
CA ALA A 219 4.50 -15.30 -21.54
C ALA A 219 5.78 -16.04 -21.13
N GLU A 220 6.54 -16.54 -22.09
CA GLU A 220 7.82 -17.22 -21.84
C GLU A 220 8.89 -16.28 -21.23
N ILE A 221 8.80 -14.97 -21.47
CA ILE A 221 9.67 -13.98 -20.83
C ILE A 221 9.18 -13.71 -19.40
N LEU A 222 7.85 -13.62 -19.21
CA LEU A 222 7.26 -13.46 -17.89
C LEU A 222 7.59 -14.66 -16.97
N ASP A 223 7.54 -15.89 -17.49
CA ASP A 223 7.92 -17.13 -16.79
C ASP A 223 9.40 -17.11 -16.35
N VAL A 224 10.29 -16.53 -17.15
CA VAL A 224 11.70 -16.42 -16.78
C VAL A 224 11.88 -15.41 -15.64
N LEU A 225 11.17 -14.28 -15.73
CA LEU A 225 11.27 -13.20 -14.75
C LEU A 225 10.62 -13.58 -13.42
N ASP A 226 9.41 -14.14 -13.43
CA ASP A 226 8.69 -14.50 -12.21
C ASP A 226 9.39 -15.62 -11.43
N ASN A 227 9.97 -16.61 -12.11
CA ASN A 227 10.77 -17.68 -11.51
C ASN A 227 12.01 -17.13 -10.80
N ALA A 228 12.64 -16.09 -11.34
CA ALA A 228 13.76 -15.42 -10.67
C ALA A 228 13.31 -14.73 -9.36
N TYR A 229 12.12 -14.12 -9.35
CA TYR A 229 11.54 -13.53 -8.15
C TYR A 229 11.05 -14.58 -7.14
N GLU A 230 10.46 -15.69 -7.60
CA GLU A 230 10.07 -16.82 -6.75
C GLU A 230 11.26 -17.35 -5.97
N LYS A 231 12.34 -17.69 -6.68
CA LYS A 231 13.58 -18.19 -6.07
C LYS A 231 14.21 -17.18 -5.13
N ALA A 232 14.21 -15.90 -5.49
CA ALA A 232 14.69 -14.85 -4.60
C ALA A 232 13.89 -14.80 -3.29
N LEU A 233 12.56 -14.86 -3.37
CA LEU A 233 11.68 -14.77 -2.20
C LEU A 233 11.69 -16.04 -1.33
N ALA A 234 12.19 -17.16 -1.84
CA ALA A 234 12.50 -18.34 -1.05
C ALA A 234 13.76 -18.20 -0.17
N ASP A 235 14.61 -17.17 -0.39
CA ASP A 235 15.81 -16.95 0.42
C ASP A 235 15.44 -16.47 1.86
N PRO A 236 15.82 -17.22 2.92
CA PRO A 236 15.46 -16.86 4.29
C PRO A 236 16.05 -15.52 4.77
N GLU A 237 17.23 -15.15 4.30
CA GLU A 237 17.86 -13.87 4.63
C GLU A 237 17.09 -12.72 4.00
N LEU A 238 16.66 -12.87 2.74
CA LEU A 238 15.78 -11.90 2.09
C LEU A 238 14.46 -11.77 2.83
N GLN A 239 13.81 -12.90 3.15
CA GLN A 239 12.54 -12.88 3.89
C GLN A 239 12.69 -12.15 5.23
N LYS A 240 13.78 -12.37 5.97
CA LYS A 240 14.07 -11.65 7.20
C LYS A 240 14.22 -10.16 6.95
N LYS A 241 15.02 -9.75 5.96
CA LYS A 241 15.21 -8.33 5.62
C LYS A 241 13.90 -7.64 5.20
N ILE A 242 13.02 -8.34 4.48
CA ILE A 242 11.68 -7.84 4.12
C ILE A 242 10.84 -7.60 5.39
N LYS A 243 10.86 -8.54 6.34
CA LYS A 243 10.15 -8.44 7.63
C LYS A 243 10.71 -7.33 8.52
N ASP A 244 12.03 -7.18 8.57
CA ASP A 244 12.69 -6.09 9.32
C ASP A 244 12.28 -4.70 8.78
N LEU A 245 11.87 -4.62 7.51
CA LEU A 245 11.30 -3.43 6.86
C LEU A 245 9.77 -3.33 7.01
N GLY A 246 9.15 -4.07 7.93
CA GLY A 246 7.72 -3.99 8.23
C GLY A 246 6.80 -4.51 7.12
N SER A 247 7.31 -5.39 6.26
CA SER A 247 6.55 -5.98 5.16
C SER A 247 6.63 -7.51 5.20
N ASN A 248 5.69 -8.17 4.54
CA ASN A 248 5.72 -9.62 4.39
C ASN A 248 6.19 -10.00 2.98
N PRO A 249 7.06 -11.02 2.85
CA PRO A 249 7.32 -11.63 1.54
C PRO A 249 6.01 -12.24 1.03
N LYS A 250 5.67 -11.98 -0.23
CA LYS A 250 4.49 -12.56 -0.87
C LYS A 250 4.78 -12.72 -2.35
N PHE A 251 4.95 -13.96 -2.79
CA PHE A 251 5.04 -14.30 -4.19
C PHE A 251 3.64 -14.61 -4.72
N VAL A 252 3.27 -13.94 -5.81
CA VAL A 252 2.10 -14.30 -6.63
C VAL A 252 2.62 -14.31 -8.07
N PRO A 253 2.50 -15.43 -8.81
CA PRO A 253 3.03 -15.58 -10.16
C PRO A 253 2.31 -14.65 -11.16
N HIS A 254 2.86 -14.54 -12.37
CA HIS A 254 2.45 -13.53 -13.35
C HIS A 254 0.96 -13.63 -13.76
N ASP A 255 0.43 -14.84 -13.90
CA ASP A 255 -0.94 -15.16 -14.32
C ASP A 255 -1.97 -14.73 -13.27
N GLU A 256 -1.74 -15.10 -12.01
CA GLU A 256 -2.55 -14.70 -10.86
C GLU A 256 -2.41 -13.20 -10.56
N PHE A 257 -1.18 -12.67 -10.62
CA PHE A 257 -0.91 -11.28 -10.29
C PHE A 257 -1.55 -10.31 -11.29
N SER A 258 -1.53 -10.65 -12.58
CA SER A 258 -2.21 -9.87 -13.63
C SER A 258 -3.72 -9.82 -13.43
N THR A 259 -4.32 -10.85 -12.84
CA THR A 259 -5.75 -10.86 -12.47
C THR A 259 -5.99 -9.99 -11.25
N PHE A 260 -5.18 -10.17 -10.20
CA PHE A 260 -5.27 -9.38 -8.96
C PHE A 260 -5.23 -7.86 -9.23
N VAL A 261 -4.31 -7.38 -10.07
CA VAL A 261 -4.19 -5.94 -10.35
C VAL A 261 -5.36 -5.38 -11.17
N LYS A 262 -6.01 -6.20 -11.99
CA LYS A 262 -7.23 -5.80 -12.74
C LYS A 262 -8.41 -5.66 -11.79
N ASP A 263 -8.60 -6.61 -10.88
CA ASP A 263 -9.68 -6.57 -9.90
C ASP A 263 -9.52 -5.39 -8.95
N LEU A 264 -8.30 -5.16 -8.50
CA LEU A 264 -7.94 -4.01 -7.68
C LEU A 264 -8.21 -2.68 -8.41
N ASP A 265 -7.84 -2.54 -9.68
CA ASP A 265 -8.12 -1.33 -10.47
C ASP A 265 -9.63 -1.05 -10.53
N ALA A 266 -10.44 -2.10 -10.74
CA ALA A 266 -11.90 -1.99 -10.77
C ALA A 266 -12.50 -1.65 -9.39
N GLU A 267 -11.90 -2.12 -8.30
CA GLU A 267 -12.30 -1.72 -6.94
C GLU A 267 -11.96 -0.25 -6.68
N MET A 268 -10.75 0.17 -7.04
CA MET A 268 -10.29 1.55 -6.88
C MET A 268 -11.13 2.55 -7.67
N ALA A 269 -11.56 2.17 -8.88
CA ALA A 269 -12.47 2.98 -9.70
C ALA A 269 -13.79 3.31 -8.98
N LYS A 270 -14.34 2.38 -8.18
CA LYS A 270 -15.61 2.59 -7.45
C LYS A 270 -15.50 3.64 -6.35
N LEU A 271 -14.30 3.83 -5.81
CA LEU A 271 -14.02 4.81 -4.75
C LEU A 271 -13.43 6.12 -5.29
N ALA A 272 -13.08 6.19 -6.57
CA ALA A 272 -12.48 7.36 -7.20
C ALA A 272 -13.24 8.67 -6.91
N ASP A 273 -14.56 8.67 -7.06
CA ASP A 273 -15.39 9.85 -6.81
C ASP A 273 -15.53 10.20 -5.32
N LYS A 274 -15.34 9.22 -4.43
CA LYS A 274 -15.39 9.42 -2.96
C LYS A 274 -14.05 9.90 -2.39
N MET A 275 -12.99 9.82 -3.21
CA MET A 275 -11.65 10.35 -2.93
C MET A 275 -11.42 11.74 -3.55
N LYS A 276 -12.44 12.36 -4.17
CA LYS A 276 -12.37 13.72 -4.73
C LYS A 276 -12.84 14.79 -3.74
#